data_AF-A0A849C2B2-F1
#
_entry.id   AF-A0A849C2B2-F1
#
_cell.length_a   1.000
_cell.length_b   1.000
_cell.length_c   1.000
_cell.angle_alpha   90.00
_cell.angle_beta   90.00
_cell.angle_gamma   90.00
#
_symmetry.space_group_name_H-M   'P 1'
#
loop_
_entity.id
_entity.type
_entity.pdbx_description
1 polymer ?
#
loop_
_entity_poly.entity_id
_entity_poly.type
_entity_poly.pdbx_seq_one_letter_code
_entity_poly.pdbx_strand_id
1 'polypeptide(L)'
;MRSGRPSDQQLRRSFESVLGDVSAGRGVRTATGLDEETEEALWVIARAYPDVTEELVESARRAFAGQLDGSNAARWHVELARKIAERRAAEEG
;
A
#
# COMPACT_ATOMS: atom_id res chain seq x y z
N MET A 1 -8.73 4.48 24.48
CA MET A 1 -9.17 4.70 23.09
C MET A 1 -8.05 5.42 22.35
N ARG A 2 -7.42 4.81 21.33
CA ARG A 2 -6.52 5.55 20.43
C ARG A 2 -7.33 5.96 19.21
N SER A 3 -8.10 7.03 19.37
CA SER A 3 -8.99 7.57 18.35
C SER A 3 -8.23 8.62 17.55
N GLY A 4 -7.43 8.18 16.58
CA GLY A 4 -6.72 9.09 15.69
C GLY A 4 -6.09 8.32 14.55
N ARG A 5 -6.14 8.91 13.34
CA ARG A 5 -5.33 8.47 12.19
C ARG A 5 -3.87 8.31 12.67
N PRO A 6 -3.18 7.21 12.32
CA PRO A 6 -1.77 7.05 12.67
C PRO A 6 -0.98 8.27 12.18
N SER A 7 -0.08 8.78 13.02
CA SER A 7 0.87 9.81 12.60
C SER A 7 1.86 9.24 11.58
N ASP A 8 2.46 10.12 10.76
CA ASP A 8 3.49 9.75 9.77
C ASP A 8 4.64 8.97 10.40
N GLN A 9 5.03 9.29 11.63
CA GLN A 9 6.08 8.57 12.34
C GLN A 9 5.63 7.15 12.75
N GLN A 10 4.36 6.95 13.06
CA GLN A 10 3.81 5.61 13.29
C GLN A 10 3.76 4.82 11.99
N LEU A 11 3.32 5.44 10.89
CA LEU A 11 3.30 4.83 9.57
C LEU A 11 4.69 4.40 9.10
N ARG A 12 5.71 5.27 9.29
CA ARG A 12 7.11 4.95 8.97
C ARG A 12 7.62 3.74 9.75
N ARG A 13 7.30 3.65 11.05
CA ARG A 13 7.67 2.49 11.88
C ARG A 13 6.97 1.21 11.43
N SER A 14 5.68 1.30 11.10
CA SER A 14 4.95 0.17 10.55
C SER A 14 5.57 -0.29 9.22
N PHE A 15 5.83 0.63 8.30
CA PHE A 15 6.43 0.32 7.00
C PHE A 15 7.78 -0.38 7.14
N GLU A 16 8.73 0.20 7.87
CA GLU A 16 10.07 -0.39 8.04
C GLU A 16 10.01 -1.75 8.76
N SER A 17 9.09 -1.92 9.73
CA SER A 17 8.88 -3.21 10.38
C SER A 17 8.35 -4.27 9.42
N VAL A 18 7.39 -3.94 8.57
CA VAL A 18 6.82 -4.90 7.62
C VAL A 18 7.81 -5.19 6.49
N LEU A 19 8.53 -4.17 5.99
CA LEU A 19 9.58 -4.33 4.99
C LEU A 19 10.65 -5.32 5.50
N GLY A 20 11.12 -5.14 6.74
CA GLY A 20 12.07 -6.08 7.35
C GLY A 20 11.52 -7.49 7.56
N ASP A 21 10.20 -7.64 7.76
CA ASP A 21 9.55 -8.95 7.86
C ASP A 21 9.45 -9.64 6.50
N VAL A 22 9.01 -8.96 5.45
CA VAL A 22 8.89 -9.54 4.11
C VAL A 22 10.25 -9.88 3.50
N SER A 23 11.27 -9.04 3.73
CA SER A 23 12.65 -9.32 3.31
C SER A 23 13.28 -10.48 4.08
N ALA A 24 12.73 -10.85 5.25
CA ALA A 24 13.15 -12.01 6.03
C ALA A 24 12.23 -13.23 5.84
N GLY A 25 11.29 -13.20 4.87
CA GLY A 25 10.38 -14.30 4.59
C GLY A 25 9.26 -14.50 5.63
N ARG A 26 9.00 -13.52 6.50
CA ARG A 26 7.95 -13.59 7.55
C ARG A 26 6.57 -13.12 7.09
N GLY A 27 6.45 -12.57 5.89
CA GLY A 27 5.20 -12.12 5.28
C GLY A 27 4.72 -10.74 5.74
N VAL A 28 3.53 -10.33 5.27
CA VAL A 28 2.92 -9.02 5.55
C VAL A 28 2.00 -9.11 6.76
N ARG A 29 2.19 -8.25 7.76
CA ARG A 29 1.29 -8.15 8.93
C ARG A 29 0.04 -7.36 8.57
N THR A 30 -1.09 -7.72 9.19
CA THR A 30 -2.34 -6.98 9.10
C THR A 30 -2.42 -5.86 10.14
N ALA A 31 -3.35 -4.92 9.96
CA ALA A 31 -3.64 -3.82 10.89
C ALA A 31 -2.44 -2.88 11.17
N THR A 32 -1.62 -2.65 10.15
CA THR A 32 -0.40 -1.84 10.22
C THR A 32 -0.66 -0.33 10.10
N GLY A 33 -1.83 0.03 9.57
CA GLY A 33 -2.19 1.40 9.19
C GLY A 33 -1.68 1.81 7.81
N LEU A 34 -1.04 0.90 7.08
CA LEU A 34 -0.64 1.12 5.69
C LEU A 34 -1.86 1.07 4.76
N ASP A 35 -1.80 1.83 3.67
CA ASP A 35 -2.86 1.78 2.66
C ASP A 35 -2.70 0.58 1.73
N GLU A 36 -3.75 0.27 0.98
CA GLU A 36 -3.82 -0.91 0.11
C GLU A 36 -2.68 -0.96 -0.90
N GLU A 37 -2.31 0.18 -1.50
CA GLU A 37 -1.25 0.26 -2.51
C GLU A 37 0.14 0.01 -1.89
N THR A 38 0.38 0.49 -0.67
CA THR A 38 1.61 0.18 0.08
C THR A 38 1.65 -1.29 0.51
N GLU A 39 0.52 -1.83 0.99
CA GLU A 39 0.43 -3.25 1.38
C GLU A 39 0.62 -4.18 0.19
N GLU A 40 0.07 -3.84 -0.99
CA GLU A 40 0.26 -4.60 -2.23
C GLU A 40 1.75 -4.66 -2.61
N ALA A 41 2.45 -3.53 -2.59
CA ALA A 41 3.88 -3.50 -2.90
C ALA A 41 4.72 -4.36 -1.94
N LEU A 42 4.37 -4.37 -0.65
CA LEU A 42 5.00 -5.25 0.35
C LEU A 42 4.68 -6.73 0.10
N TRP A 43 3.46 -7.05 -0.36
CA TRP A 43 3.10 -8.40 -0.78
C TRP A 43 3.88 -8.88 -2.00
N VAL A 44 4.18 -8.01 -2.96
CA VAL A 44 5.03 -8.35 -4.11
C VAL A 44 6.43 -8.77 -3.61
N ILE A 45 7.01 -8.03 -2.67
CA ILE A 45 8.29 -8.40 -2.04
C ILE A 45 8.18 -9.75 -1.33
N ALA A 46 7.12 -9.96 -0.54
CA ALA A 46 6.91 -11.21 0.19
C ALA A 46 6.80 -12.43 -0.74
N ARG A 47 6.18 -12.25 -1.91
CA ARG A 47 6.05 -13.31 -2.94
C ARG A 47 7.35 -13.56 -3.70
N ALA A 48 8.21 -12.54 -3.83
CA ALA A 48 9.49 -12.66 -4.50
C ALA A 48 10.55 -13.36 -3.63
N TYR A 49 10.39 -13.39 -2.31
CA TYR A 49 11.35 -14.02 -1.40
C TYR A 49 11.63 -15.49 -1.78
N PRO A 50 12.92 -15.92 -1.84
CA PRO A 50 14.12 -15.20 -1.42
C PRO A 50 14.74 -14.24 -2.45
N ASP A 51 14.23 -14.19 -3.68
CA ASP A 51 14.75 -13.37 -4.80
C ASP A 51 14.24 -11.91 -4.74
N VAL A 52 14.39 -11.26 -3.58
CA VAL A 52 14.00 -9.85 -3.41
C VAL A 52 15.03 -8.93 -4.08
N THR A 53 14.58 -8.15 -5.07
CA THR A 53 15.43 -7.17 -5.77
C THR A 53 15.31 -5.77 -5.13
N GLU A 54 16.33 -4.93 -5.35
CA GLU A 54 16.29 -3.53 -4.93
C GLU A 54 15.14 -2.75 -5.58
N GLU A 55 14.76 -3.10 -6.81
CA GLU A 55 13.64 -2.48 -7.52
C GLU A 55 12.30 -2.69 -6.83
N LEU A 56 12.08 -3.89 -6.27
CA LEU A 56 10.86 -4.17 -5.49
C LEU A 56 10.82 -3.36 -4.19
N VAL A 57 11.96 -3.23 -3.52
CA VAL A 57 12.09 -2.41 -2.31
C VAL A 57 11.84 -0.93 -2.61
N GLU A 58 12.42 -0.41 -3.70
CA GLU A 58 12.21 0.96 -4.14
C GLU A 58 10.75 1.21 -4.54
N SER A 59 10.11 0.26 -5.20
CA SER A 59 8.68 0.34 -5.54
C SER A 59 7.80 0.43 -4.29
N ALA A 60 8.09 -0.37 -3.25
CA ALA A 60 7.40 -0.28 -1.98
C ALA A 60 7.65 1.05 -1.26
N ARG A 61 8.87 1.59 -1.33
CA ARG A 61 9.19 2.92 -0.77
C ARG A 61 8.43 4.04 -1.48
N ARG A 62 8.27 3.96 -2.80
CA ARG A 62 7.48 4.92 -3.59
C ARG A 62 5.99 4.85 -3.25
N ALA A 63 5.42 3.64 -3.16
CA ALA A 63 4.04 3.47 -2.73
C ALA A 63 3.82 4.07 -1.34
N PHE A 64 4.75 3.83 -0.41
CA PHE A 64 4.68 4.41 0.94
C PHE A 64 4.81 5.94 0.95
N ALA A 65 5.67 6.52 0.10
CA ALA A 65 5.75 7.97 -0.06
C ALA A 65 4.40 8.54 -0.53
N GLY A 66 3.72 7.83 -1.43
CA GLY A 66 2.38 8.17 -1.92
C GLY A 66 1.29 8.12 -0.84
N GLN A 67 1.45 7.26 0.16
CA GLN A 67 0.58 7.25 1.34
C GLN A 67 0.78 8.51 2.20
N LEU A 68 2.03 8.95 2.36
CA LEU A 68 2.38 10.12 3.19
C LEU A 68 1.96 11.44 2.53
N ASP A 69 2.17 11.58 1.22
CA ASP A 69 1.79 12.79 0.49
C ASP A 69 0.32 12.80 0.04
N GLY A 70 -0.37 11.66 0.15
CA GLY A 70 -1.79 11.49 -0.18
C GLY A 70 -2.07 11.20 -1.66
N SER A 71 -1.05 11.05 -2.50
CA SER A 71 -1.22 10.74 -3.93
C SER A 71 -1.84 9.36 -4.17
N ASN A 72 -1.62 8.37 -3.31
CA ASN A 72 -2.31 7.07 -3.38
C ASN A 72 -3.82 7.25 -3.24
N ALA A 73 -4.26 8.04 -2.24
CA ALA A 73 -5.67 8.32 -2.02
C ALA A 73 -6.28 9.08 -3.21
N ALA A 74 -5.55 10.06 -3.77
CA ALA A 74 -6.00 10.80 -4.95
C ALA A 74 -6.20 9.87 -6.17
N ARG A 75 -5.25 8.96 -6.41
CA ARG A 75 -5.35 7.95 -7.49
C ARG A 75 -6.53 7.01 -7.26
N TRP A 76 -6.73 6.53 -6.04
CA TRP A 76 -7.86 5.67 -5.69
C TRP A 76 -9.21 6.35 -5.96
N HIS A 77 -9.34 7.64 -5.64
CA HIS A 77 -10.56 8.40 -5.93
C HIS A 77 -10.85 8.51 -7.43
N VAL A 78 -9.81 8.72 -8.26
CA VAL A 78 -9.94 8.77 -9.72
C VAL A 78 -10.39 7.41 -10.27
N GLU A 79 -9.75 6.33 -9.83
CA GLU A 79 -10.08 4.96 -10.25
C GLU A 79 -11.50 4.56 -9.83
N LEU A 80 -11.93 4.96 -8.62
CA LEU A 80 -13.29 4.71 -8.16
C LEU A 80 -14.32 5.46 -9.01
N ALA A 81 -14.07 6.74 -9.31
CA ALA A 81 -14.96 7.53 -10.17
C ALA A 81 -15.10 6.91 -11.57
N ARG A 82 -13.99 6.43 -12.15
CA ARG A 82 -13.99 5.71 -13.42
C ARG A 82 -14.84 4.45 -13.37
N LYS A 83 -14.62 3.58 -12.37
CA LYS A 83 -15.38 2.32 -12.21
C LYS A 83 -16.88 2.56 -12.04
N ILE A 84 -17.27 3.63 -11.33
CA ILE A 84 -18.68 4.01 -11.17
C ILE A 84 -19.28 4.45 -12.51
N ALA A 85 -18.56 5.26 -13.29
CA ALA A 85 -19.01 5.71 -14.62
C ALA A 85 -19.16 4.53 -15.60
N GLU A 86 -18.18 3.62 -15.63
CA GLU A 86 -18.23 2.39 -16.45
C GLU A 86 -19.43 1.52 -16.08
N ARG A 87 -19.73 1.34 -14.78
CA ARG A 87 -20.87 0.53 -14.36
C ARG A 87 -22.22 1.14 -14.77
N ARG A 88 -22.38 2.46 -14.64
CA ARG A 88 -23.60 3.16 -15.09
C ARG A 88 -23.81 3.03 -16.59
N ALA A 89 -22.75 3.17 -17.39
CA ALA A 89 -22.82 3.01 -18.84
C ALA A 89 -23.21 1.58 -19.25
N ALA A 90 -22.81 0.56 -18.48
CA ALA A 90 -23.19 -0.84 -18.73
C ALA A 90 -24.63 -1.18 -18.30
N GLU A 91 -25.25 -0.38 -17.42
CA GLU A 91 -26.64 -0.56 -16.97
C GLU A 91 -27.66 0.18 -17.86
N GLU A 92 -27.22 1.16 -18.67
CA GLU A 92 -28.06 1.99 -19.55
C GLU A 92 -28.03 1.57 -21.04
N GLY A 93 -27.20 0.59 -21.42
CA GLY A 93 -27.09 0.04 -22.78
C GLY A 93 -27.81 -1.29 -22.96
#